data_AF-A0AAP2GGL3-F1
#
_entry.id   AF-A0AAP2GGL3-F1
#
_cell.length_a   1.000
_cell.length_b   1.000
_cell.length_c   1.000
_cell.angle_alpha   90.00
_cell.angle_beta   90.00
_cell.angle_gamma   90.00
#
_symmetry.space_group_name_H-M   'P 1'
#
loop_
_entity.id
_entity.type
_entity.pdbx_description
1 polymer ?
#
loop_
_entity_poly.entity_id
_entity_poly.type
_entity_poly.pdbx_seq_one_letter_code
_entity_poly.pdbx_strand_id
1 'polypeptide(L)'
;METVTKTVWLVGKKLQNQDIKSNLEMEGYVVRGFHTEEFSLTDDQPDLIIFSEAEIKGFEILVRLRNFYPGATVMSVPEAQIDRMIERAPEKGGPANKVPETGVNDFQDSVNRLIDSLLKIEDEDKE
;
A
#
# COMPACT_ATOMS: atom_id res chain seq x y z
N MET A 1 -9.02 -21.05 14.33
CA MET A 1 -9.20 -19.75 13.65
C MET A 1 -8.20 -19.75 12.50
N GLU A 2 -8.66 -19.86 11.26
CA GLU A 2 -7.79 -19.68 10.10
C GLU A 2 -7.46 -18.18 9.99
N THR A 3 -6.19 -17.82 10.15
CA THR A 3 -5.72 -16.48 9.79
C THR A 3 -5.77 -16.40 8.27
N VAL A 4 -6.75 -15.67 7.74
CA VAL A 4 -6.83 -15.40 6.31
C VAL A 4 -5.70 -14.42 5.97
N THR A 5 -4.62 -14.95 5.42
CA THR A 5 -3.47 -14.16 4.97
C THR A 5 -3.87 -13.37 3.74
N LYS A 6 -3.85 -12.03 3.83
CA LYS A 6 -4.20 -11.14 2.72
C LYS A 6 -3.04 -10.97 1.75
N THR A 7 -3.33 -10.87 0.46
CA THR A 7 -2.34 -10.70 -0.60
C THR A 7 -2.28 -9.25 -1.06
N VAL A 8 -1.07 -8.67 -1.07
CA VAL A 8 -0.80 -7.29 -1.51
C VAL A 8 0.10 -7.31 -2.73
N TRP A 9 -0.31 -6.60 -3.78
CA TRP A 9 0.47 -6.41 -4.99
C TRP A 9 1.05 -5.00 -5.02
N LEU A 10 2.36 -4.91 -5.17
CA LEU A 10 3.10 -3.66 -5.31
C LEU A 10 3.50 -3.49 -6.77
N VAL A 11 2.87 -2.53 -7.46
CA VAL A 11 3.11 -2.29 -8.88
C VAL A 11 3.83 -0.96 -9.06
N GLY A 12 5.11 -1.07 -9.41
CA GLY A 12 5.99 0.09 -9.62
C GLY A 12 7.39 -0.16 -9.10
N LYS A 13 8.38 0.37 -9.81
CA LYS A 13 9.81 0.13 -9.53
C LYS A 13 10.21 0.56 -8.13
N LYS A 14 9.79 1.75 -7.67
CA LYS A 14 10.15 2.24 -6.32
C LYS A 14 9.40 1.50 -5.21
N LEU A 15 8.15 1.08 -5.45
CA LEU A 15 7.38 0.30 -4.48
C LEU A 15 7.97 -1.10 -4.23
N GLN A 16 8.78 -1.61 -5.16
CA GLN A 16 9.47 -2.88 -5.00
C GLN A 16 10.61 -2.87 -3.98
N ASN A 17 10.87 -1.72 -3.34
CA ASN A 17 11.86 -1.58 -2.29
C ASN A 17 11.69 -2.65 -1.19
N GLN A 18 12.83 -3.22 -0.75
CA GLN A 18 12.84 -4.33 0.19
C GLN A 18 12.24 -3.98 1.55
N ASP A 19 12.44 -2.75 2.03
CA ASP A 19 11.94 -2.33 3.33
C ASP A 19 10.41 -2.20 3.33
N ILE A 20 9.83 -1.69 2.23
CA ILE A 20 8.37 -1.64 2.05
C ILE A 20 7.80 -3.06 2.05
N LYS A 21 8.42 -3.98 1.31
CA LYS A 21 8.00 -5.40 1.27
C LYS A 21 8.10 -6.05 2.66
N SER A 22 9.23 -5.91 3.34
CA SER A 22 9.45 -6.50 4.66
C SER A 22 8.48 -5.95 5.71
N ASN A 23 8.16 -4.65 5.68
CA ASN A 23 7.18 -4.07 6.60
C ASN A 23 5.79 -4.70 6.39
N LEU A 24 5.35 -4.84 5.14
CA LEU A 24 4.06 -5.47 4.83
C LEU A 24 4.04 -6.97 5.18
N GLU A 25 5.13 -7.69 4.93
CA GLU A 25 5.26 -9.10 5.32
C GLU A 25 5.23 -9.27 6.84
N MET A 26 5.83 -8.34 7.60
CA MET A 26 5.77 -8.32 9.07
C MET A 26 4.35 -8.10 9.61
N GLU A 27 3.54 -7.33 8.90
CA GLU A 27 2.10 -7.14 9.19
C GLU A 27 1.25 -8.36 8.77
N GLY A 28 1.86 -9.41 8.23
CA GLY A 28 1.20 -10.67 7.88
C GLY A 28 0.59 -10.70 6.48
N TYR A 29 1.01 -9.80 5.59
CA TYR A 29 0.59 -9.83 4.18
C TYR A 29 1.51 -10.72 3.34
N VAL A 30 0.94 -11.39 2.32
CA VAL A 30 1.70 -12.00 1.24
C VAL A 30 1.95 -10.94 0.17
N VAL A 31 3.18 -10.50 0.04
CA VAL A 31 3.54 -9.39 -0.85
C VAL A 31 4.08 -9.90 -2.18
N ARG A 32 3.58 -9.35 -3.30
CA ARG A 32 4.10 -9.61 -4.64
C ARG A 32 4.44 -8.30 -5.34
N GLY A 33 5.63 -8.24 -5.94
CA GLY A 33 6.10 -7.06 -6.66
C GLY A 33 6.01 -7.25 -8.17
N PHE A 34 5.50 -6.24 -8.88
CA PHE A 34 5.45 -6.21 -10.34
C PHE A 34 6.05 -4.92 -10.87
N HIS A 35 6.75 -5.01 -12.00
CA HIS A 35 7.17 -3.81 -12.73
C HIS A 35 6.01 -3.35 -13.61
N THR A 36 5.83 -2.04 -13.72
CA THR A 36 4.73 -1.44 -14.50
C THR A 36 4.73 -1.89 -15.97
N GLU A 37 5.90 -2.17 -16.55
CA GLU A 37 6.06 -2.63 -17.94
C GLU A 37 5.73 -4.11 -18.14
N GLU A 38 5.86 -4.92 -17.09
CA GLU A 38 5.65 -6.38 -17.11
C GLU A 38 4.34 -6.78 -16.40
N PHE A 39 3.60 -5.79 -15.89
CA PHE A 39 2.37 -6.01 -15.15
C PHE A 39 1.31 -6.58 -16.09
N SER A 40 1.11 -7.90 -15.98
CA SER A 40 0.09 -8.65 -16.69
C SER A 40 -0.94 -9.15 -15.69
N LEU A 41 -2.20 -9.13 -16.11
CA LEU A 41 -3.31 -9.65 -15.31
C LEU A 41 -3.16 -11.18 -15.24
N THR A 42 -3.02 -11.70 -14.03
CA THR A 42 -2.94 -13.15 -13.74
C THR A 42 -4.21 -13.64 -13.06
N ASP A 43 -4.39 -14.96 -12.97
CA ASP A 43 -5.55 -15.58 -12.32
C ASP A 43 -5.52 -15.47 -10.78
N ASP A 44 -4.40 -15.04 -10.20
CA ASP A 44 -4.31 -14.79 -8.76
C ASP A 44 -5.13 -13.56 -8.37
N GLN A 45 -5.91 -13.67 -7.29
CA GLN A 45 -6.77 -12.60 -6.78
C GLN A 45 -6.08 -11.86 -5.62
N PRO A 46 -5.56 -10.64 -5.84
CA PRO A 46 -5.06 -9.81 -4.74
C PRO A 46 -6.21 -9.24 -3.90
N ASP A 47 -5.96 -9.03 -2.61
CA ASP A 47 -6.87 -8.26 -1.75
C ASP A 47 -6.60 -6.75 -1.86
N LEU A 48 -5.35 -6.38 -2.12
CA LEU A 48 -4.88 -5.00 -2.23
C LEU A 48 -3.87 -4.86 -3.36
N ILE A 49 -4.01 -3.81 -4.17
CA ILE A 49 -3.07 -3.45 -5.23
C ILE A 49 -2.64 -1.99 -5.03
N ILE A 50 -1.34 -1.76 -4.90
CA ILE A 50 -0.73 -0.45 -4.65
C ILE A 50 0.11 -0.05 -5.85
N PHE A 51 -0.16 1.13 -6.41
CA PHE A 51 0.56 1.67 -7.56
C PHE A 51 1.40 2.89 -7.20
N SER A 52 2.53 3.05 -7.89
CA SER A 52 3.26 4.33 -7.92
C SER A 52 2.58 5.27 -8.91
N GLU A 53 2.05 6.41 -8.45
CA GLU A 53 1.36 7.38 -9.31
C GLU A 53 2.25 7.90 -10.44
N ALA A 54 3.55 8.09 -10.16
CA ALA A 54 4.51 8.57 -11.15
C ALA A 54 4.71 7.59 -12.32
N GLU A 55 4.37 6.32 -12.13
CA GLU A 55 4.52 5.27 -13.15
C GLU A 55 3.22 5.01 -13.93
N ILE A 56 2.09 5.59 -13.50
CA ILE A 56 0.81 5.46 -14.19
C ILE A 56 0.77 6.42 -15.39
N LYS A 57 0.95 5.86 -16.59
CA LYS A 57 0.88 6.64 -17.85
C LYS A 57 -0.55 6.90 -18.35
N GLY A 58 -1.56 6.29 -17.74
CA GLY A 58 -2.96 6.49 -18.09
C GLY A 58 -3.94 5.81 -17.14
N PHE A 59 -5.08 6.44 -16.90
CA PHE A 59 -6.12 5.96 -15.97
C PHE A 59 -6.79 4.65 -16.39
N GLU A 60 -6.61 4.22 -17.65
CA GLU A 60 -7.17 2.96 -18.16
C GLU A 60 -6.73 1.73 -17.36
N ILE A 61 -5.52 1.75 -16.78
CA ILE A 61 -5.04 0.62 -15.99
C ILE A 61 -5.91 0.39 -14.75
N LEU A 62 -6.36 1.46 -14.10
CA LEU A 62 -7.23 1.39 -12.92
C LEU A 62 -8.59 0.79 -13.27
N VAL A 63 -9.14 1.15 -14.43
CA VAL A 63 -10.40 0.59 -14.94
C VAL A 63 -10.25 -0.91 -15.23
N ARG A 64 -9.15 -1.31 -15.88
CA ARG A 64 -8.87 -2.72 -16.17
C ARG A 64 -8.73 -3.56 -14.91
N LEU A 65 -8.02 -3.04 -13.91
CA LEU A 65 -7.84 -3.70 -12.61
C LEU A 65 -9.16 -3.88 -11.87
N ARG A 66 -9.99 -2.85 -11.82
CA ARG A 66 -11.31 -2.93 -11.19
C ARG A 66 -12.22 -3.96 -11.88
N ASN A 67 -12.10 -4.10 -13.20
CA ASN A 67 -12.86 -5.09 -13.96
C ASN A 67 -12.36 -6.52 -13.76
N PHE A 68 -11.04 -6.73 -13.68
CA PHE A 68 -10.44 -8.06 -13.51
C PHE A 68 -10.42 -8.55 -12.06
N TYR A 69 -10.26 -7.63 -11.11
CA TYR A 69 -10.16 -7.89 -9.68
C TYR A 69 -11.20 -7.06 -8.91
N PRO A 70 -12.50 -7.30 -9.11
CA PRO A 70 -13.57 -6.49 -8.51
C PRO A 70 -13.61 -6.55 -6.98
N GLY A 71 -13.01 -7.57 -6.37
CA GLY A 71 -12.86 -7.70 -4.91
C GLY A 71 -11.59 -7.08 -4.34
N ALA A 72 -10.66 -6.65 -5.21
CA ALA A 72 -9.40 -6.06 -4.77
C ALA A 72 -9.56 -4.56 -4.48
N THR A 73 -9.00 -4.12 -3.37
CA THR A 73 -8.83 -2.67 -3.13
C THR A 73 -7.67 -2.17 -4.00
N VAL A 74 -7.89 -1.08 -4.74
CA VAL A 74 -6.85 -0.49 -5.60
C VAL A 74 -6.49 0.90 -5.07
N MET A 75 -5.21 1.14 -4.81
CA MET A 75 -4.69 2.41 -4.30
C MET A 75 -3.52 2.90 -5.13
N SER A 76 -3.36 4.21 -5.20
CA SER A 76 -2.20 4.87 -5.78
C SER A 76 -1.46 5.65 -4.69
N VAL A 77 -0.13 5.67 -4.80
CA VAL A 77 0.76 6.35 -3.85
C VAL A 77 1.60 7.36 -4.62
N PRO A 78 1.58 8.65 -4.22
CA PRO A 78 2.45 9.66 -4.81
C PRO A 78 3.93 9.32 -4.59
N GLU A 79 4.78 9.60 -5.57
CA GLU A 79 6.21 9.26 -5.52
C GLU A 79 6.92 9.84 -4.29
N ALA A 80 6.59 11.08 -3.93
CA ALA A 80 7.14 11.75 -2.74
C ALA A 80 6.77 11.04 -1.43
N GLN A 81 5.66 10.30 -1.38
CA GLN A 81 5.32 9.48 -0.21
C GLN A 81 6.12 8.18 -0.21
N ILE A 82 6.34 7.56 -1.37
CA ILE A 82 7.19 6.36 -1.49
C ILE A 82 8.61 6.67 -1.01
N ASP A 83 9.18 7.80 -1.44
CA ASP A 83 10.52 8.21 -1.01
C ASP A 83 10.61 8.37 0.51
N ARG A 84 9.59 8.98 1.15
CA ARG A 84 9.50 9.10 2.61
C ARG A 84 9.37 7.75 3.32
N MET A 85 8.64 6.79 2.72
CA MET A 85 8.50 5.44 3.28
C MET A 85 9.83 4.69 3.27
N ILE A 86 10.65 4.90 2.22
CA ILE A 86 11.99 4.33 2.09
C ILE A 86 12.94 4.98 3.09
N GLU A 87 12.95 6.31 3.19
CA GLU A 87 13.84 7.03 4.13
C GLU A 87 13.55 6.75 5.61
N ARG A 88 12.32 6.37 5.95
CA ARG A 88 11.89 6.04 7.31
C ARG A 88 12.04 4.56 7.66
N ALA A 89 12.46 3.72 6.72
CA ALA A 89 12.76 2.33 7.01
C ALA A 89 13.90 2.28 8.06
N PRO A 90 13.72 1.59 9.19
CA PRO A 90 14.72 1.56 10.24
C PRO A 90 16.02 0.96 9.68
N GLU A 91 17.09 1.74 9.66
CA GLU A 91 18.43 1.24 9.35
C GLU A 91 18.73 0.08 10.31
N LYS A 92 18.86 -1.13 9.76
CA LYS A 92 19.31 -2.29 10.50
C LYS A 92 20.73 -2.03 11.01
N GLY A 93 20.88 -1.56 12.25
CA GLY A 93 22.13 -1.72 13.03
C GLY A 93 22.78 -0.49 13.69
N GLY A 94 22.07 0.59 14.02
CA GLY A 94 22.63 1.71 14.80
C GLY A 94 22.18 1.71 16.28
N PRO A 95 23.04 2.06 17.27
CA PRO A 95 22.65 2.07 18.67
C PRO A 95 21.56 3.11 18.90
N ALA A 96 20.53 2.70 19.64
CA ALA A 96 19.34 3.46 20.03
C ALA A 96 19.62 4.95 20.27
N ASN A 97 19.44 5.77 19.23
CA ASN A 97 19.42 7.22 19.36
C ASN A 97 17.97 7.66 19.39
N LYS A 98 17.50 7.89 20.61
CA LYS A 98 16.30 8.60 21.05
C LYS A 98 15.31 8.91 19.92
N VAL A 99 14.32 8.02 19.79
CA VAL A 99 13.01 8.34 19.21
C VAL A 99 12.50 9.59 19.93
N PRO A 100 12.19 10.70 19.24
CA PRO A 100 11.32 11.71 19.83
C PRO A 100 9.95 11.05 19.97
N GLU A 101 9.48 10.88 21.21
CA GLU A 101 8.20 10.22 21.57
C GLU A 101 6.95 10.87 20.94
N THR A 102 7.12 11.94 20.15
CA THR A 102 6.03 12.67 19.49
C THR A 102 5.67 12.15 18.08
N GLY A 103 6.51 11.34 17.43
CA GLY A 103 6.32 10.94 16.02
C GLY A 103 5.44 9.70 15.78
N VAL A 104 5.13 8.92 16.82
CA VAL A 104 4.32 7.69 16.71
C VAL A 104 2.83 8.01 16.63
N ASN A 105 2.38 9.09 17.28
CA ASN A 105 0.98 9.52 17.25
C ASN A 105 0.55 10.06 15.87
N ASP A 106 1.43 10.77 15.15
CA ASP A 106 1.06 11.40 13.87
C ASP A 106 0.80 10.38 12.75
N PHE A 107 1.48 9.22 12.77
CA PHE A 107 1.27 8.18 11.77
C PHE A 107 -0.03 7.41 12.01
N GLN A 108 -0.27 6.97 13.26
CA GLN A 108 -1.54 6.33 13.63
C GLN A 108 -2.71 7.31 13.45
N ASP A 109 -2.55 8.60 13.74
CA ASP A 109 -3.58 9.61 13.52
C ASP A 109 -3.85 9.89 12.03
N SER A 110 -2.85 9.73 11.17
CA SER A 110 -3.04 9.87 9.72
C SER A 110 -3.77 8.66 9.14
N VAL A 111 -3.42 7.44 9.60
CA VAL A 111 -4.10 6.20 9.22
C VAL A 111 -5.55 6.17 9.76
N ASN A 112 -5.77 6.57 11.02
CA ASN A 112 -7.09 6.66 11.62
C ASN A 112 -7.98 7.71 10.93
N ARG A 113 -7.42 8.89 10.57
CA ARG A 113 -8.15 9.88 9.76
C ARG A 113 -8.51 9.37 8.36
N LEU A 114 -7.65 8.53 7.78
CA LEU A 114 -7.95 7.87 6.51
C LEU A 114 -9.13 6.89 6.67
N ILE A 115 -9.15 6.12 7.76
CA ILE A 115 -10.21 5.15 8.08
C ILE A 115 -11.53 5.84 8.42
N ASP A 116 -11.52 6.90 9.22
CA ASP A 116 -12.75 7.66 9.58
C ASP A 116 -13.37 8.38 8.37
N SER A 117 -12.54 8.81 7.41
CA SER A 117 -13.05 9.36 6.14
C SER A 117 -13.72 8.29 5.28
N LEU A 118 -13.27 7.03 5.36
CA LEU A 118 -13.89 5.91 4.65
C LEU A 118 -15.25 5.53 5.26
N LEU A 119 -15.40 5.58 6.59
CA LEU A 119 -16.66 5.25 7.27
C LEU A 119 -17.77 6.31 7.08
N LYS A 120 -17.41 7.60 6.97
CA LYS A 120 -18.40 8.66 6.71
C LYS A 120 -19.00 8.64 5.31
N ILE A 121 -18.30 8.06 4.34
CA ILE A 121 -18.77 7.99 2.95
C ILE A 121 -19.89 6.93 2.81
N GLU A 122 -19.94 5.92 3.67
CA GLU A 122 -20.99 4.89 3.65
C GLU A 122 -22.36 5.36 4.18
N ASP A 123 -22.42 6.48 4.91
CA ASP A 123 -23.68 7.03 5.47
C ASP A 123 -24.36 8.07 4.57
N GLU A 124 -23.69 8.66 3.58
CA GLU A 124 -24.29 9.66 2.66
C GLU A 124 -25.05 9.03 1.47
N ASP A 125 -24.94 7.72 1.23
CA ASP A 125 -25.63 7.01 0.13
C ASP A 125 -27.00 6.41 0.55
N LYS A 126 -27.61 6.88 1.66
CA LYS A 126 -28.89 6.36 2.19
C LYS A 126 -30.06 7.36 2.33
N GLU A 127 -29.99 8.55 1.74
CA GLU A 127 -31.18 9.45 1.62
C GLU A 127 -31.78 9.50 0.21
#